data_AF-A0A2V5PM57-F1
#
_entry.id   AF-A0A2V5PM57-F1
#
_cell.length_a   1.000
_cell.length_b   1.000
_cell.length_c   1.000
_cell.angle_alpha   90.00
_cell.angle_beta   90.00
_cell.angle_gamma   90.00
#
_symmetry.space_group_name_H-M   'P 1'
#
loop_
_entity.id
_entity.type
_entity.pdbx_description
1 polymer ?
#
loop_
_entity_poly.entity_id
_entity_poly.type
_entity_poly.pdbx_seq_one_letter_code
_entity_poly.pdbx_strand_id
1 'polypeptide(L)' 'MTEIKLKRGEPVEKAIRRLKKKLDREQTLQQFRLHRRFEKPSARKRRKEKAARFTAMLKARYAED' A
#
# COMPACT_ATOMS: atom_id res chain seq x y z
N MET A 1 -6.47 8.52 11.73
CA MET A 1 -6.25 9.62 10.77
C MET A 1 -4.74 9.77 10.59
N THR A 2 -4.23 9.74 9.36
CA THR A 2 -2.78 9.81 9.10
C THR A 2 -2.24 11.20 9.31
N GLU A 3 -1.57 11.41 10.43
CA GLU A 3 -0.91 12.67 10.75
C GLU A 3 0.62 12.53 10.67
N ILE A 4 1.28 13.62 10.30
CA ILE A 4 2.73 13.78 10.34
C ILE A 4 3.04 15.04 11.12
N LYS A 5 3.80 14.87 12.21
CA LYS A 5 4.27 15.99 13.02
C LYS A 5 5.50 16.59 12.36
N LEU A 6 5.44 17.88 12.04
CA LEU A 6 6.54 18.64 11.46
C LEU A 6 7.33 19.36 12.54
N LYS A 7 8.66 19.37 12.42
CA LYS A 7 9.53 20.20 13.26
C LYS A 7 9.82 21.53 12.55
N ARG A 8 10.01 22.61 13.31
CA ARG A 8 10.39 23.92 12.76
C ARG A 8 11.75 23.79 12.04
N GLY A 9 11.80 24.20 10.77
CA GLY A 9 12.98 24.08 9.90
C GLY A 9 12.97 22.89 8.93
N GLU A 10 11.93 22.06 8.93
CA GLU A 10 11.82 20.98 7.96
C GLU A 10 11.21 21.46 6.63
N PRO A 11 11.82 21.16 5.47
CA PRO A 11 11.25 21.53 4.18
C PRO A 11 9.94 20.78 3.93
N VAL A 12 8.93 21.52 3.47
CA VAL A 12 7.56 21.02 3.22
C VAL A 12 7.54 19.82 2.28
N GLU A 13 8.46 19.77 1.31
CA GLU A 13 8.56 18.63 0.38
C GLU A 13 8.88 17.30 1.06
N LYS A 14 9.72 17.30 2.10
CA LYS A 14 10.03 16.09 2.89
C LYS A 14 8.82 15.65 3.71
N ALA A 15 8.01 16.59 4.18
CA ALA A 15 6.72 16.31 4.81
C ALA A 15 5.78 15.55 3.87
N ILE A 16 5.58 16.08 2.67
CA ILE A 16 4.68 15.53 1.66
C ILE A 16 5.15 14.13 1.25
N ARG A 17 6.46 13.94 1.06
CA ARG A 17 7.03 12.62 0.71
C ARG A 17 6.77 11.58 1.80
N ARG A 18 6.93 11.95 3.08
CA ARG A 18 6.63 11.05 4.20
C ARG A 18 5.13 10.76 4.30
N LEU A 19 4.28 11.76 4.02
CA LEU A 19 2.82 11.58 4.02
C LEU A 19 2.40 10.57 2.98
N LYS A 20 2.92 10.72 1.76
CA LYS A 20 2.71 9.78 0.67
C LYS A 20 3.16 8.37 1.06
N LYS A 21 4.38 8.20 1.58
CA LYS A 21 4.88 6.88 2.01
C LYS A 21 4.02 6.24 3.12
N LYS A 22 3.52 7.03 4.07
CA LYS A 22 2.65 6.55 5.15
C LYS A 22 1.29 6.11 4.60
N LEU A 23 0.71 6.90 3.71
CA LEU A 23 -0.55 6.61 3.01
C LEU A 23 -0.45 5.35 2.13
N ASP A 24 0.68 5.17 1.44
CA ASP A 24 0.95 3.97 0.62
C ASP A 24 1.11 2.73 1.51
N ARG A 25 1.75 2.85 2.68
CA ARG A 25 1.91 1.76 3.65
C ARG A 25 0.59 1.30 4.26
N GLU A 26 -0.27 2.26 4.62
CA GLU A 26 -1.60 1.95 5.17
C GLU A 26 -2.57 1.43 4.10
N GLN A 27 -2.23 1.60 2.81
CA GLN A 27 -3.05 1.18 1.67
C GLN A 27 -4.49 1.73 1.68
N THR A 28 -4.73 2.83 2.38
CA THR A 28 -6.08 3.41 2.61
C THR A 28 -6.79 3.73 1.30
N LEU A 29 -6.07 4.28 0.32
CA LEU A 29 -6.61 4.53 -1.02
C LEU A 29 -6.95 3.25 -1.77
N GLN A 30 -6.15 2.18 -1.60
CA GLN A 30 -6.47 0.91 -2.24
C GLN A 30 -7.74 0.32 -1.64
N GLN A 31 -7.86 0.31 -0.31
CA GLN A 31 -9.07 -0.19 0.36
C GLN A 31 -10.31 0.57 -0.13
N PHE A 32 -10.27 1.91 -0.17
CA PHE A 32 -11.39 2.70 -0.69
C PHE A 32 -11.78 2.29 -2.13
N ARG A 33 -10.80 2.05 -3.01
CA ARG A 33 -11.06 1.59 -4.39
C ARG A 33 -11.69 0.19 -4.42
N LEU A 34 -11.30 -0.70 -3.51
CA LEU A 34 -11.86 -2.03 -3.38
C LEU A 34 -13.31 -2.01 -2.84
N HIS A 35 -13.58 -1.11 -1.89
CA HIS A 35 -14.90 -0.96 -1.27
C HIS A 35 -15.90 -0.15 -2.12
N ARG A 36 -15.44 0.55 -3.17
CA ARG A 36 -16.30 1.35 -4.06
C ARG A 36 -17.41 0.55 -4.73
N ARG A 37 -17.23 -0.76 -4.94
CA ARG A 37 -18.22 -1.65 -5.56
C ARG A 37 -18.26 -2.97 -4.81
N PHE A 38 -19.42 -3.63 -4.83
CA PHE A 38 -19.54 -4.97 -4.27
C PHE A 38 -18.65 -5.95 -5.04
N GLU A 39 -17.81 -6.67 -4.29
CA GLU A 39 -17.00 -7.77 -4.83
C GLU A 39 -17.52 -9.10 -4.30
N LYS A 40 -17.79 -10.04 -5.22
CA LYS A 40 -18.17 -11.41 -4.84
C LYS A 40 -17.07 -12.06 -3.98
N PRO A 41 -17.43 -12.87 -2.96
CA PRO A 41 -16.44 -13.52 -2.09
C PRO A 41 -15.39 -14.35 -2.83
N SER A 42 -15.77 -15.01 -3.93
CA SER A 42 -14.87 -15.77 -4.80
C SER A 42 -13.84 -14.89 -5.52
N ALA A 43 -14.26 -13.73 -6.04
CA ALA A 43 -13.36 -12.75 -6.65
C ALA A 43 -12.35 -12.20 -5.63
N ARG A 44 -12.81 -11.98 -4.39
CA ARG A 44 -11.94 -11.55 -3.29
C ARG A 44 -10.86 -12.58 -2.97
N LYS A 45 -11.21 -13.88 -2.92
CA LYS A 45 -10.24 -14.98 -2.75
C LYS A 45 -9.22 -15.02 -3.89
N ARG A 46 -9.70 -15.02 -5.14
CA ARG A 46 -8.85 -15.02 -6.35
C ARG A 46 -7.87 -13.84 -6.38
N ARG A 47 -8.28 -12.64 -5.98
CA ARG A 47 -7.39 -11.47 -5.91
C ARG A 47 -6.28 -11.68 -4.88
N LYS A 48 -6.61 -12.18 -3.68
CA LYS A 48 -5.63 -12.45 -2.61
C LYS A 48 -4.61 -13.48 -3.05
N GLU A 49 -5.06 -14.58 -3.64
CA GLU A 49 -4.17 -15.63 -4.17
C GLU A 49 -3.25 -15.11 -5.28
N LYS A 50 -3.80 -14.32 -6.22
CA LYS A 50 -2.99 -13.70 -7.29
C LYS A 50 -1.91 -12.79 -6.71
N ALA A 51 -2.26 -11.95 -5.73
CA ALA A 51 -1.31 -11.06 -5.08
C ALA A 51 -0.22 -11.86 -4.34
N ALA A 52 -0.61 -12.88 -3.56
CA ALA A 52 0.34 -13.73 -2.82
C ALA A 52 1.31 -14.48 -3.74
N ARG A 53 0.81 -15.05 -4.85
CA ARG A 53 1.65 -15.71 -5.86
C ARG A 53 2.65 -14.74 -6.47
N PHE A 54 2.22 -13.52 -6.81
CA PHE A 54 3.10 -12.50 -7.36
C PHE A 54 4.19 -12.06 -6.38
N THR A 55 3.82 -11.84 -5.11
CA THR A 55 4.80 -11.50 -4.07
C THR A 55 5.79 -12.63 -3.80
N ALA A 56 5.33 -13.88 -3.83
CA ALA A 56 6.19 -15.05 -3.66
C ALA A 56 7.18 -15.19 -4.83
N MET A 57 6.71 -14.98 -6.06
CA MET A 57 7.55 -14.96 -7.26
C MET A 57 8.64 -13.89 -7.17
N LEU A 58 8.29 -12.65 -6.78
CA LEU A 58 9.28 -11.58 -6.61
C LEU A 58 10.29 -11.92 -5.52
N LYS A 59 9.84 -12.46 -4.38
CA LYS A 59 10.72 -12.83 -3.27
C LYS A 59 11.72 -13.91 -3.70
N ALA A 60 11.26 -14.93 -4.43
CA ALA A 60 12.13 -15.99 -4.95
C ALA A 60 13.14 -15.45 -5.97
N ARG A 61 12.74 -14.50 -6.81
CA ARG A 61 13.64 -13.89 -7.80
C ARG A 61 14.81 -13.13 -7.18
N TYR A 62 14.54 -12.36 -6.12
CA TYR A 62 15.56 -11.55 -5.43
C TYR A 62 16.20 -12.26 -4.23
N ALA A 63 16.05 -13.59 -4.12
CA ALA A 63 16.64 -14.36 -3.02
C ALA A 63 18.12 -14.71 -3.26
N GLU A 64 18.52 -14.74 -4.53
CA GLU A 64 19.85 -15.19 -4.98
C GLU A 64 20.75 -14.02 -5.46
N ASP A 65 20.21 -12.78 -5.47
CA ASP A 65 20.93 -11.52 -5.70
C ASP A 65 21.36 -10.90 -4.36
#